data_AF-A0A0F2R1E2-F1
#
_entry.id   AF-A0A0F2R1E2-F1
#
_cell.length_a   1.000
_cell.length_b   1.000
_cell.length_c   1.000
_cell.angle_alpha   90.00
_cell.angle_beta   90.00
_cell.angle_gamma   90.00
#
_symmetry.space_group_name_H-M   'P 1'
#
loop_
_entity.id
_entity.type
_entity.pdbx_description
1 polymer ?
#
loop_
_entity_poly.entity_id
_entity_poly.type
_entity_poly.pdbx_seq_one_letter_code
_entity_poly.pdbx_strand_id
1 'polypeptide(L)'
;MDNESKEVNPDREWAQRVLCSDESCIGVIGPDGRCKECGQPYAGQLPDFTASAPDDEAEAAPEHEIAGNTMGAEDASGQAWQSAEDAMAEDDDEWSGRRLCSDGNCIGVIGPDGRCKECGRPEST
;
A
#
# COMPACT_ATOMS: atom_id res chain seq x y z
N MET A 1 18.37 34.13 10.06
CA MET A 1 18.52 32.72 9.62
C MET A 1 17.13 32.24 9.32
N ASP A 2 16.68 32.50 8.11
CA ASP A 2 15.36 32.15 7.62
C ASP A 2 15.34 30.64 7.37
N ASN A 3 14.78 29.90 8.32
CA ASN A 3 14.47 28.50 8.15
C ASN A 3 13.21 28.43 7.29
N GLU A 4 13.39 28.57 5.98
CA GLU A 4 12.37 28.38 4.97
C GLU A 4 11.90 26.92 5.04
N SER A 5 10.82 26.68 5.78
CA SER A 5 10.12 25.41 5.78
C SER A 5 9.51 25.24 4.39
N LYS A 6 10.27 24.67 3.46
CA LYS A 6 9.74 24.12 2.23
C LYS A 6 8.72 23.08 2.63
N GLU A 7 7.45 23.42 2.51
CA GLU A 7 6.33 22.52 2.77
C GLU A 7 6.41 21.40 1.73
N VAL A 8 7.12 20.33 2.08
CA VAL A 8 7.23 19.14 1.25
C VAL A 8 5.84 18.55 1.21
N ASN A 9 5.16 18.70 0.08
CA ASN A 9 3.87 18.05 -0.11
C ASN A 9 4.15 16.55 -0.29
N PRO A 10 3.85 15.71 0.73
CA PRO A 10 4.14 14.28 0.66
C PRO A 10 3.38 13.62 -0.49
N ASP A 11 2.31 14.27 -0.94
CA ASP A 11 1.50 13.81 -2.06
C ASP A 11 2.30 13.83 -3.38
N ARG A 12 3.05 14.91 -3.57
CA ARG A 12 3.92 15.08 -4.74
C ARG A 12 5.10 14.12 -4.71
N GLU A 13 5.64 13.82 -3.54
CA GLU A 13 6.77 12.89 -3.42
C GLU A 13 6.38 11.45 -3.78
N TRP A 14 5.17 11.00 -3.46
CA TRP A 14 4.72 9.68 -3.91
C TRP A 14 4.36 9.68 -5.40
N ALA A 15 3.76 10.76 -5.91
CA ALA A 15 3.34 10.88 -7.30
C ALA A 15 4.53 10.89 -8.29
N GLN A 16 5.71 11.30 -7.84
CA GLN A 16 6.91 11.35 -8.65
C GLN A 16 7.67 10.01 -8.74
N ARG A 17 7.24 8.98 -8.01
CA ARG A 17 7.91 7.68 -8.03
C ARG A 17 7.50 6.91 -9.27
N VAL A 18 8.49 6.56 -10.08
CA VAL A 18 8.30 5.75 -11.29
C VAL A 18 8.69 4.31 -10.97
N LEU A 19 7.80 3.35 -11.24
CA LEU A 19 8.08 1.92 -11.10
C LEU A 19 8.93 1.40 -12.27
N CYS A 20 9.67 0.33 -12.01
CA CYS A 20 10.43 -0.37 -13.05
C CYS A 20 9.52 -0.81 -14.21
N SER A 21 10.02 -0.74 -15.45
CA SER A 21 9.29 -1.23 -16.63
C SER A 21 9.14 -2.75 -16.66
N ASP A 22 9.95 -3.47 -15.88
CA ASP A 22 9.84 -4.92 -15.73
C ASP A 22 8.82 -5.26 -14.66
N GLU A 23 7.72 -5.93 -15.05
CA GLU A 23 6.61 -6.30 -14.17
C GLU A 23 6.99 -7.31 -13.08
N SER A 24 8.11 -8.01 -13.25
CA SER A 24 8.67 -8.92 -12.23
C SER A 24 9.55 -8.20 -11.20
N CYS A 25 9.92 -6.94 -11.45
CA CYS A 25 10.81 -6.15 -10.62
C CYS A 25 10.02 -5.14 -9.78
N ILE A 26 10.10 -5.27 -8.45
CA ILE A 26 9.44 -4.37 -7.49
C ILE A 26 10.10 -2.99 -7.34
N GLY A 27 11.12 -2.70 -8.15
CA GLY A 27 11.98 -1.53 -7.97
C GLY A 27 11.38 -0.21 -8.46
N VAL A 28 11.95 0.90 -7.98
CA VAL A 28 11.67 2.26 -8.45
C VAL A 28 12.85 2.81 -9.26
N ILE A 29 12.57 3.71 -10.19
CA ILE A 29 13.58 4.37 -11.01
C ILE A 29 14.27 5.48 -10.22
N GLY A 30 15.60 5.45 -10.23
CA GLY A 30 16.45 6.49 -9.66
C GLY A 30 16.57 7.73 -10.56
N PRO A 31 17.13 8.83 -10.03
CA PRO A 31 17.38 10.05 -10.80
C PRO A 31 18.39 9.84 -11.95
N ASP A 32 19.19 8.78 -11.90
CA ASP A 32 20.09 8.34 -12.96
C ASP A 32 19.38 7.60 -14.11
N GLY A 33 18.05 7.42 -14.00
CA GLY A 33 17.22 6.76 -14.99
C GLY A 33 17.38 5.25 -15.04
N ARG A 34 17.82 4.62 -13.96
CA ARG A 34 17.89 3.16 -13.82
C ARG A 34 17.09 2.67 -12.62
N CYS A 35 16.61 1.43 -12.71
CA CYS A 35 15.96 0.77 -11.58
C CYS A 35 16.97 0.54 -10.44
N LYS A 36 16.59 0.85 -9.20
CA LYS A 36 17.45 0.66 -8.02
C LYS A 36 17.66 -0.80 -7.62
N GLU A 37 16.79 -1.70 -8.07
CA GLU A 37 16.87 -3.13 -7.74
C GLU A 37 17.62 -3.91 -8.84
N CYS A 38 17.20 -3.78 -10.09
CA CYS A 38 17.76 -4.57 -11.21
C CYS A 38 18.80 -3.82 -12.05
N GLY A 39 18.96 -2.50 -11.89
CA GLY A 39 19.92 -1.68 -12.63
C GLY A 39 19.59 -1.42 -14.11
N GLN A 40 18.47 -1.96 -14.61
CA GLN A 40 18.06 -1.76 -15.99
C GLN A 40 17.72 -0.30 -16.27
N PRO A 41 18.11 0.23 -17.44
CA PRO A 41 17.73 1.58 -17.85
C PRO A 41 16.23 1.67 -18.07
N TYR A 42 15.62 2.75 -17.60
CA TYR A 42 14.22 3.05 -17.86
C TYR A 42 14.07 3.61 -19.28
N ALA A 43 13.18 3.02 -20.07
CA ALA A 43 12.96 3.43 -21.46
C ALA A 43 11.94 4.57 -21.63
N GLY A 44 11.21 4.91 -20.56
CA GLY A 44 10.18 5.96 -20.57
C GLY A 44 10.71 7.35 -20.23
N GLN A 45 9.82 8.34 -20.34
CA GLN A 45 10.09 9.72 -19.90
C GLN A 45 10.01 9.78 -18.37
N LEU A 46 11.08 10.24 -17.71
CA LEU A 46 11.02 10.54 -16.29
C LEU A 46 10.32 11.88 -16.06
N PRO A 47 9.53 12.01 -14.97
CA PRO A 47 9.02 13.30 -14.56
C PRO A 47 10.20 14.25 -14.30
N ASP A 48 10.09 15.49 -14.77
CA ASP A 48 11.14 16.48 -14.57
C ASP A 48 11.11 16.95 -13.10
N PHE A 49 12.02 16.43 -12.29
CA PHE A 49 12.17 16.79 -10.87
C PHE A 49 12.75 18.20 -10.68
N THR A 50 13.23 18.84 -11.75
CA THR A 50 13.87 20.17 -11.72
C THR A 50 12.94 21.31 -12.13
N ALA A 51 11.79 21.01 -12.74
CA ALA A 51 10.77 21.99 -13.08
C ALA A 51 9.95 22.33 -11.83
N SER A 52 10.28 23.46 -11.21
CA SER A 52 9.35 24.14 -10.31
C SER A 52 8.10 24.53 -11.11
N ALA A 53 6.98 23.87 -10.80
CA ALA A 53 5.60 24.10 -11.25
C ALA A 53 5.31 24.07 -12.77
N PRO A 54 4.36 23.22 -13.20
CA PRO A 54 3.28 23.66 -14.04
C PRO A 54 2.13 24.15 -13.13
N ASP A 55 1.84 25.45 -13.21
CA ASP A 55 0.56 26.01 -12.82
C ASP A 55 -0.58 25.23 -13.51
N ASP A 56 -1.58 24.85 -12.70
CA ASP A 56 -3.00 24.92 -13.02
C ASP A 56 -3.41 24.71 -14.49
N GLU A 57 -3.70 23.45 -14.90
CA GLU A 57 -4.79 23.17 -15.84
C GLU A 57 -5.49 21.87 -15.42
N ALA A 58 -6.69 22.04 -14.88
CA ALA A 58 -7.60 21.00 -14.46
C ALA A 58 -8.19 20.25 -15.68
N GLU A 59 -8.00 18.95 -15.75
CA GLU A 59 -8.83 18.06 -16.57
C GLU A 59 -9.66 17.18 -15.62
N ALA A 60 -10.92 17.55 -15.48
CA ALA A 60 -11.89 16.95 -14.58
C ALA A 60 -12.16 15.48 -14.94
N ALA A 61 -11.83 14.55 -14.05
CA ALA A 61 -12.38 13.21 -14.07
C ALA A 61 -13.76 13.22 -13.38
N PRO A 62 -14.79 12.56 -13.94
CA PRO A 62 -16.11 12.53 -13.34
C PRO A 62 -16.07 11.81 -11.98
N GLU A 63 -16.59 12.52 -10.99
CA GLU A 63 -16.95 12.05 -9.66
C GLU A 63 -17.74 10.72 -9.72
N HIS A 64 -17.14 9.64 -9.21
CA HIS A 64 -17.86 8.40 -8.93
C HIS A 64 -18.63 8.60 -7.62
N GLU A 65 -19.90 8.91 -7.76
CA GLU A 65 -20.90 9.01 -6.70
C GLU A 65 -21.10 7.67 -5.97
N ILE A 66 -20.29 7.43 -4.93
CA ILE A 66 -20.54 6.36 -3.96
C ILE A 66 -21.64 6.85 -3.01
N ALA A 67 -22.88 6.54 -3.37
CA ALA A 67 -24.02 6.73 -2.50
C ALA A 67 -23.92 5.82 -1.26
N GLY A 68 -23.73 6.44 -0.09
CA GLY A 68 -24.26 5.95 1.19
C GLY A 68 -23.27 5.26 2.12
N ASN A 69 -22.86 5.94 3.20
CA ASN A 69 -23.48 5.74 4.52
C ASN A 69 -23.02 6.83 5.51
N THR A 70 -23.95 7.71 5.89
CA THR A 70 -23.77 8.65 7.00
C THR A 70 -23.89 7.87 8.32
N MET A 71 -22.77 7.75 9.03
CA MET A 71 -22.78 7.41 10.45
C MET A 71 -22.49 8.69 11.24
N GLY A 72 -23.37 8.95 12.19
CA GLY A 72 -23.51 10.22 12.87
C GLY A 72 -22.33 10.60 13.74
N ALA A 73 -22.21 11.92 13.93
CA ALA A 73 -21.27 12.54 14.82
C ALA A 73 -21.77 12.48 16.27
N GLU A 74 -21.01 11.79 17.10
CA GLU A 74 -20.90 11.93 18.56
C GLU A 74 -19.65 11.11 18.94
N ASP A 75 -18.71 11.53 19.76
CA ASP A 75 -18.56 12.64 20.69
C ASP A 75 -17.06 12.71 21.00
N ALA A 76 -16.57 13.90 21.31
CA ALA A 76 -15.18 14.12 21.63
C ALA A 76 -14.78 13.38 22.91
N SER A 77 -13.93 12.36 22.78
CA SER A 77 -13.14 11.88 23.91
C SER A 77 -11.84 11.27 23.43
N GLY A 78 -10.78 12.08 23.52
CA GLY A 78 -9.41 11.60 23.67
C GLY A 78 -9.29 10.82 24.98
N GLN A 79 -9.77 9.59 25.00
CA GLN A 79 -9.29 8.55 25.88
C GLN A 79 -8.40 7.65 25.01
N ALA A 80 -7.10 7.90 25.10
CA ALA A 80 -6.24 7.08 25.93
C ALA A 80 -5.81 5.84 25.15
N TRP A 81 -4.66 5.98 24.49
CA TRP A 81 -3.74 4.88 24.21
C TRP A 81 -3.21 4.34 25.54
N GLN A 82 -4.10 3.80 26.36
CA GLN A 82 -3.82 3.12 27.61
C GLN A 82 -4.57 1.80 27.49
N SER A 83 -3.84 0.70 27.61
CA SER A 83 -4.26 -0.70 27.43
C SER A 83 -3.97 -1.38 26.07
N ALA A 84 -2.84 -1.05 25.44
CA ALA A 84 -2.16 -1.98 24.53
C ALA A 84 -1.14 -2.88 25.27
N GLU A 85 -1.21 -2.99 26.59
CA GLU A 85 -0.19 -3.67 27.39
C GLU A 85 -0.73 -4.94 28.07
N ASP A 86 -2.06 -5.10 28.11
CA ASP A 86 -2.76 -6.18 28.81
C ASP A 86 -3.61 -7.07 27.88
N ALA A 87 -3.34 -7.01 26.56
CA ALA A 87 -3.99 -7.86 25.54
C ALA A 87 -2.98 -8.48 24.55
N MET A 88 -1.69 -8.43 24.87
CA MET A 88 -0.60 -8.81 23.97
C MET A 88 -0.14 -10.26 24.13
N ALA A 89 -0.76 -11.03 25.02
CA ALA A 89 -0.33 -12.39 25.35
C ALA A 89 -1.21 -13.50 24.75
N GLU A 90 -2.32 -13.17 24.07
CA GLU A 90 -3.33 -14.15 23.67
C GLU A 90 -3.63 -14.22 22.15
N ASP A 91 -2.96 -13.41 21.32
CA ASP A 91 -3.23 -13.32 19.86
C ASP A 91 -2.13 -13.95 18.97
N ASP A 92 -0.98 -14.35 19.53
CA ASP A 92 0.12 -14.97 18.74
C ASP A 92 -0.30 -16.32 18.13
N ASP A 93 -1.22 -17.03 18.79
CA ASP A 93 -1.77 -18.32 18.35
C ASP A 93 -2.64 -18.19 17.08
N GLU A 94 -3.38 -17.08 16.92
CA GLU A 94 -4.26 -16.88 15.75
C GLU A 94 -3.43 -16.70 14.47
N TRP A 95 -2.37 -15.89 14.53
CA TRP A 95 -1.51 -15.63 13.38
C TRP A 95 -0.57 -16.81 13.08
N SER A 96 -0.07 -17.49 14.12
CA SER A 96 0.80 -18.67 14.00
C SER A 96 0.07 -19.92 13.47
N GLY A 97 -1.24 -20.05 13.68
CA GLY A 97 -2.05 -21.17 13.20
C GLY A 97 -2.41 -21.12 11.70
N ARG A 98 -2.15 -20.00 11.01
CA ARG A 98 -2.56 -19.80 9.61
C ARG A 98 -1.64 -20.54 8.65
N ARG A 99 -2.15 -21.61 8.04
CA ARG A 99 -1.45 -22.39 7.01
C ARG A 99 -1.90 -21.96 5.61
N LEU A 100 -0.95 -21.73 4.70
CA LEU A 100 -1.22 -21.47 3.27
C LEU A 100 -1.67 -22.76 2.55
N CYS A 101 -2.44 -22.61 1.48
CA CYS A 101 -2.86 -23.71 0.63
C CYS A 101 -1.65 -24.41 -0.02
N SER A 102 -1.69 -25.74 -0.09
CA SER A 102 -0.64 -26.57 -0.71
C SER A 102 -0.57 -26.43 -2.24
N ASP A 103 -1.62 -25.89 -2.86
CA ASP A 103 -1.61 -25.57 -4.28
C ASP A 103 -0.85 -24.25 -4.49
N GLY A 104 0.39 -24.32 -4.96
CA GLY A 104 1.28 -23.15 -5.10
C GLY A 104 0.77 -22.02 -6.02
N ASN A 105 -0.39 -22.18 -6.66
CA ASN A 105 -1.07 -21.16 -7.43
C ASN A 105 -2.29 -20.55 -6.69
N CYS A 106 -2.59 -21.02 -5.48
CA CYS A 106 -3.70 -20.57 -4.65
C CYS A 106 -3.18 -19.74 -3.48
N ILE A 107 -3.67 -18.49 -3.37
CA ILE A 107 -3.32 -17.55 -2.29
C ILE A 107 -4.08 -17.78 -0.97
N GLY A 108 -4.93 -18.81 -0.92
CA GLY A 108 -5.82 -19.07 0.20
C GLY A 108 -5.14 -19.68 1.42
N VAL A 109 -5.81 -19.59 2.57
CA VAL A 109 -5.42 -20.26 3.83
C VAL A 109 -6.33 -21.45 4.13
N ILE A 110 -5.80 -22.43 4.86
CA ILE A 110 -6.55 -23.60 5.33
C ILE A 110 -7.48 -23.19 6.47
N GLY A 111 -8.77 -23.50 6.31
CA GLY A 111 -9.79 -23.34 7.33
C GLY A 111 -9.76 -24.44 8.38
N PRO A 112 -10.49 -24.26 9.49
CA PRO A 112 -10.59 -25.27 10.55
C PRO A 112 -11.22 -26.58 10.07
N ASP A 113 -11.94 -26.57 8.95
CA ASP A 113 -12.49 -27.73 8.26
C ASP A 113 -11.44 -28.54 7.46
N GLY A 114 -10.18 -28.10 7.46
CA GLY A 114 -9.08 -28.76 6.76
C GLY A 114 -9.07 -28.52 5.26
N ARG A 115 -9.85 -27.55 4.76
CA ARG A 115 -9.86 -27.15 3.34
C ARG A 115 -9.48 -25.69 3.16
N CYS A 116 -8.96 -25.38 1.97
CA CYS A 116 -8.68 -24.01 1.58
C CYS A 116 -9.97 -23.20 1.45
N LYS A 117 -9.99 -22.00 2.05
CA LYS A 117 -11.16 -21.09 2.02
C LYS A 117 -11.45 -20.51 0.63
N GLU A 118 -10.46 -20.49 -0.26
CA GLU A 118 -10.60 -19.95 -1.63
C GLU A 118 -10.98 -21.04 -2.63
N CYS A 119 -10.26 -22.17 -2.65
CA CYS A 119 -10.42 -23.21 -3.67
C CYS A 119 -11.12 -24.49 -3.18
N GLY A 120 -11.38 -24.64 -1.88
CA GLY A 120 -12.10 -25.78 -1.30
C GLY A 120 -11.35 -27.12 -1.28
N ARG A 121 -10.08 -27.14 -1.72
CA ARG A 121 -9.23 -28.34 -1.72
C ARG A 121 -8.78 -28.70 -0.30
N PRO A 122 -8.64 -30.01 0.02
CA PRO A 122 -8.11 -30.44 1.31
C PRO A 122 -6.63 -30.06 1.45
N GLU A 123 -6.15 -29.91 2.68
CA GLU A 123 -4.75 -29.55 2.93
C GLU A 123 -3.75 -30.63 2.50
N SER A 124 -4.16 -31.90 2.59
CA SER A 124 -3.40 -33.08 2.21
C SER A 124 -4.15 -33.76 1.07
N THR A 125 -3.56 -33.76 -0.11
CA THR A 125 -3.98 -34.64 -1.22
C THR A 125 -3.50 -36.06 -0.96
#